data_AF-A0A1H0YP80-F1
#
_entry.id   AF-A0A1H0YP80-F1
#
_cell.length_a   1.000
_cell.length_b   1.000
_cell.length_c   1.000
_cell.angle_alpha   90.00
_cell.angle_beta   90.00
_cell.angle_gamma   90.00
#
_symmetry.space_group_name_H-M   'P 1'
#
loop_
_entity.id
_entity.type
_entity.pdbx_description
1 polymer ?
#
loop_
_entity_poly.entity_id
_entity_poly.type
_entity_poly.pdbx_seq_one_letter_code
_entity_poly.pdbx_strand_id
1 'polypeptide(L)' 'MAKIAYEDPEDPDGRAEVNVDADQISESGKVHGVRLRLDDGRYLHIPSARVYWIEMREEEGKVDYSSP' A
#
# COMPACT_ATOMS: atom_id res chain seq x y z
N MET A 1 -5.14 2.06 7.94
CA MET A 1 -4.83 0.89 7.07
C MET A 1 -4.64 1.33 5.64
N ALA A 2 -3.84 0.62 4.84
CA ALA A 2 -3.67 0.88 3.43
C ALA A 2 -3.69 -0.42 2.62
N LYS A 3 -4.40 -0.41 1.49
CA LYS A 3 -4.46 -1.51 0.54
C LYS A 3 -3.70 -1.10 -0.72
N ILE A 4 -2.81 -1.97 -1.19
CA ILE A 4 -1.98 -1.70 -2.36
C ILE A 4 -2.18 -2.83 -3.35
N ALA A 5 -2.44 -2.46 -4.59
CA ALA A 5 -2.50 -3.34 -5.73
C ALA A 5 -1.27 -3.14 -6.62
N TYR A 6 -0.59 -4.23 -6.97
CA TYR A 6 0.59 -4.20 -7.81
C TYR A 6 0.66 -5.43 -8.73
N GLU A 7 1.48 -5.34 -9.78
CA GLU A 7 1.76 -6.44 -10.69
C GLU A 7 2.35 -7.62 -9.92
N ASP A 8 1.77 -8.81 -10.09
CA ASP A 8 2.26 -10.01 -9.44
C ASP A 8 3.62 -10.39 -10.04
N PRO A 9 4.70 -10.51 -9.24
CA PRO A 9 6.00 -10.91 -9.76
C PRO A 9 6.03 -12.35 -10.30
N GLU A 10 5.08 -13.21 -9.92
CA GLU A 10 4.95 -14.59 -10.37
C GLU A 10 3.99 -14.75 -11.55
N ASP A 11 3.11 -13.77 -11.78
CA ASP A 11 2.16 -13.72 -12.90
C ASP A 11 2.11 -12.31 -13.52
N PRO A 12 2.73 -12.09 -14.70
CA PRO A 12 2.80 -10.76 -15.32
C PRO A 12 1.44 -10.20 -15.77
N ASP A 13 0.42 -11.05 -15.92
CA ASP A 13 -0.97 -10.63 -16.15
C ASP A 13 -1.79 -10.60 -14.85
N GLY A 14 -1.19 -11.08 -13.77
CA GLY A 14 -1.76 -11.20 -12.44
C GLY A 14 -1.58 -9.94 -11.61
N ARG A 15 -2.48 -9.79 -10.64
CA ARG A 15 -2.46 -8.67 -9.70
C ARG A 15 -2.38 -9.20 -8.27
N ALA A 16 -1.33 -8.79 -7.58
CA ALA A 16 -1.19 -9.01 -6.15
C ALA A 16 -1.83 -7.85 -5.36
N GLU A 17 -2.41 -8.18 -4.21
CA GLU A 17 -2.96 -7.22 -3.27
C GLU A 17 -2.38 -7.45 -1.88
N VAL A 18 -1.95 -6.37 -1.24
CA VAL A 18 -1.46 -6.42 0.14
C VAL A 18 -2.15 -5.35 0.98
N ASN A 19 -2.50 -5.72 2.21
CA ASN A 19 -2.97 -4.79 3.23
C ASN A 19 -1.84 -4.59 4.23
N VAL A 20 -1.44 -3.34 4.44
CA VAL A 20 -0.41 -2.95 5.41
C VAL A 20 -0.88 -1.72 6.16
N ASP A 21 -0.34 -1.47 7.35
CA ASP A 21 -0.55 -0.19 8.01
C ASP A 21 0.08 0.95 7.19
N ALA A 22 -0.55 2.13 7.23
CA ALA A 22 -0.11 3.28 6.44
C ALA A 22 1.29 3.77 6.86
N ASP A 23 1.66 3.56 8.14
CA ASP A 23 3.00 3.87 8.67
C ASP A 23 4.08 2.89 8.18
N GLN A 24 3.69 1.75 7.58
CA GLN A 24 4.58 0.75 7.00
C GLN A 24 4.90 1.01 5.52
N ILE A 25 4.31 2.05 4.93
CA ILE A 25 4.53 2.46 3.55
C ILE A 25 5.55 3.59 3.55
N SER A 26 6.64 3.42 2.81
CA SER A 26 7.64 4.48 2.60
C SER A 26 8.12 4.50 1.15
N GLU A 27 8.80 5.57 0.75
CA GLU A 27 9.55 5.55 -0.51
C GLU A 27 10.66 4.48 -0.44
N SER A 28 10.91 3.82 -1.56
CA SER A 28 11.97 2.84 -1.70
C SER A 28 13.29 3.52 -2.04
N GLY A 29 14.31 3.33 -1.20
CA GLY A 29 15.68 3.76 -1.54
C GLY A 29 16.43 2.85 -2.53
N LYS A 30 15.81 1.73 -2.96
CA LYS A 30 16.43 0.75 -3.88
C LYS A 30 15.85 0.79 -5.30
N VAL A 31 14.59 1.16 -5.43
CA VAL A 31 13.87 1.26 -6.71
C VAL A 31 13.06 2.54 -6.70
N HIS A 32 12.85 3.15 -7.85
CA HIS A 32 11.94 4.29 -7.96
C HIS A 32 10.50 3.80 -7.76
N GLY A 33 9.99 3.87 -6.52
CA GLY A 33 8.72 3.25 -6.13
C GLY A 33 8.51 3.19 -4.62
N VAL A 34 7.66 2.27 -4.18
CA VAL A 34 7.25 2.14 -2.77
C VAL A 34 7.94 0.95 -2.10
N ARG A 35 8.14 1.08 -0.79
CA ARG A 35 8.60 0.01 0.10
C ARG A 35 7.53 -0.23 1.15
N LEU A 36 7.17 -1.50 1.33
CA LEU A 36 6.20 -1.96 2.31
C LEU A 36 6.89 -2.85 3.32
N ARG A 37 6.65 -2.63 4.62
CA ARG A 37 7.01 -3.61 5.65
C ARG A 37 5.79 -4.51 5.90
N LEU A 38 5.98 -5.81 5.66
CA LEU A 38 4.97 -6.83 5.91
C LEU A 38 4.97 -7.25 7.39
N ASP A 39 3.87 -7.84 7.86
CA ASP A 39 3.72 -8.28 9.26
C ASP A 39 4.78 -9.30 9.71
N ASP A 40 5.31 -10.09 8.78
CA ASP A 40 6.38 -11.05 9.03
C ASP A 40 7.79 -10.41 9.08
N GLY A 41 7.86 -9.08 9.01
CA GLY A 41 9.09 -8.31 9.05
C GLY A 41 9.86 -8.26 7.72
N ARG A 42 9.34 -8.88 6.65
CA ARG A 42 9.92 -8.76 5.31
C ARG A 42 9.61 -7.39 4.70
N TYR A 43 10.47 -6.96 3.79
CA TYR A 43 10.27 -5.74 3.02
C TYR A 43 9.97 -6.08 1.58
N LEU A 44 8.88 -5.50 1.06
CA LEU A 44 8.53 -5.59 -0.35
C LEU A 44 8.84 -4.25 -1.01
N HIS A 45 9.65 -4.28 -2.07
CA HIS A 45 9.99 -3.11 -2.87
C HIS A 45 9.26 -3.21 -4.22
N ILE A 46 8.35 -2.28 -4.48
CA ILE A 46 7.51 -2.28 -5.68
C ILE A 46 7.85 -1.03 -6.51
N PRO A 47 8.37 -1.19 -7.74
CA PRO A 47 8.56 -0.08 -8.66
C PRO A 47 7.25 0.66 -8.91
N SER A 48 7.28 1.99 -9.01
CA SER A 48 6.06 2.80 -9.24
C SER A 48 5.33 2.40 -10.53
N ALA A 49 6.07 1.99 -11.55
CA ALA A 49 5.51 1.49 -12.82
C ALA A 49 4.67 0.21 -12.67
N ARG A 50 4.81 -0.52 -11.56
CA ARG A 50 4.09 -1.77 -11.27
C ARG A 50 3.01 -1.59 -10.20
N VAL A 51 2.82 -0.37 -9.68
CA VAL A 51 1.74 -0.07 -8.73
C VAL A 51 0.52 0.34 -9.54
N TYR A 52 -0.58 -0.41 -9.39
CA TYR A 52 -1.85 -0.05 -10.03
C TYR A 52 -2.58 1.03 -9.22
N TRP A 53 -2.67 0.85 -7.90
CA TRP A 53 -3.29 1.82 -7.01
C TRP A 53 -2.91 1.58 -5.55
N ILE A 54 -3.08 2.64 -4.75
CA ILE A 54 -2.94 2.63 -3.29
C ILE A 54 -4.21 3.27 -2.72
N GLU A 55 -4.95 2.52 -1.92
CA GLU A 55 -6.15 2.98 -1.21
C GLU A 55 -5.82 3.09 0.28
N MET A 56 -5.81 4.32 0.81
CA MET A 56 -5.68 4.53 2.24
C MET A 56 -7.07 4.53 2.86
N ARG A 57 -7.27 3.71 3.89
CA ARG A 57 -8.45 3.72 4.75
C ARG A 57 -8.04 4.25 6.12
N GLU A 58 -8.47 5.46 6.42
CA GLU A 58 -8.51 5.94 7.79
C GLU A 58 -9.61 5.15 8.52
N GLU A 59 -9.31 4.59 9.70
CA GLU A 59 -10.39 4.21 10.61
C GLU A 59 -11.04 5.52 11.07
N GLU A 60 -12.14 5.88 10.39
CA GLU A 60 -12.91 7.08 10.67
C GLU A 60 -13.52 6.97 12.08
N GLY A 61 -12.83 7.55 13.06
CA GLY A 61 -13.47 8.01 14.28
C GLY A 61 -14.52 9.05 13.87
N LYS A 62 -15.80 8.67 13.97
CA LYS A 62 -17.00 9.49 13.73
C LYS A 62 -16.72 11.00 13.62
N VAL A 63 -16.80 11.52 12.41
CA VAL A 63 -16.90 12.97 12.21
C VAL A 63 -18.37 13.36 12.33
N ASP A 64 -18.75 13.88 13.50
CA ASP A 64 -20.08 14.41 13.76
C ASP A 64 -20.25 15.75 13.04
N TYR A 65 -20.90 15.74 11.87
CA TYR A 65 -21.34 16.96 11.20
C TYR A 65 -22.62 17.49 11.87
N SER A 66 -22.48 18.07 13.05
CA SER A 66 -23.48 19.01 13.56
C SER A 66 -23.24 20.37 12.91
N SER A 67 -23.93 20.62 11.78
CA SER A 67 -23.97 21.95 11.15
C SER A 67 -24.81 22.94 11.98
N PRO A 68 -24.41 24.22 12.07
CA PRO A 68 -25.16 25.29 12.73
C PRO A 68 -26.42 25.73 11.97
#